data_AF-A0A7C5X1W4-F1
#
_entry.id   AF-A0A7C5X1W4-F1
#
_cell.length_a   1.000
_cell.length_b   1.000
_cell.length_c   1.000
_cell.angle_alpha   90.00
_cell.angle_beta   90.00
_cell.angle_gamma   90.00
#
_symmetry.space_group_name_H-M   'P 1'
#
loop_
_entity.id
_entity.type
_entity.pdbx_description
1 polymer ?
#
loop_
_entity_poly.entity_id
_entity_poly.type
_entity_poly.pdbx_seq_one_letter_code
_entity_poly.pdbx_strand_id
1 'polypeptide(L)'
;MKAKFRLSDIKDLEGLIYKLSEVGVSLGDIYRQLAEGKEKNIEFYVEKDKVQAVSSAIKEFCQFEVVYDEENSRWIPFLLLGTLWLDSALLYVLLKLSFLSEDFNYFLSQIFGSNKLIAFVKGLVSLLAILVYYLGFIFARGTTPVGKFFGLKIEKDHIYAVILFSLPLIAFYLLQFNQTLIKILGLFALSLCVVMPFYLKDSVRG
;
A
#
# COMPACT_ATOMS: atom_id res chain seq x y z
N MET A 1 -15.54 8.75 2.20
CA MET A 1 -15.87 7.32 2.42
C MET A 1 -17.38 7.11 2.27
N LYS A 2 -17.78 6.25 1.34
CA LYS A 2 -19.18 5.89 1.08
C LYS A 2 -19.39 4.42 1.44
N ALA A 3 -20.55 4.10 2.00
CA ALA A 3 -20.98 2.74 2.23
C ALA A 3 -21.96 2.34 1.13
N LYS A 4 -21.78 1.15 0.57
CA LYS A 4 -22.71 0.55 -0.37
C LYS A 4 -23.75 -0.24 0.39
N PHE A 5 -25.01 0.10 0.19
CA PHE A 5 -26.15 -0.68 0.65
C PHE A 5 -26.57 -1.63 -0.46
N ARG A 6 -26.69 -2.92 -0.15
CA ARG A 6 -27.38 -3.91 -0.98
C ARG A 6 -28.66 -4.31 -0.29
N LEU A 7 -29.78 -4.14 -0.98
CA LEU A 7 -31.10 -4.48 -0.45
C LEU A 7 -31.56 -5.85 -0.97
N SER A 8 -32.11 -6.65 -0.08
CA SER A 8 -32.75 -7.93 -0.37
C SER A 8 -34.11 -8.02 0.34
N ASP A 9 -34.99 -8.90 -0.14
CA ASP A 9 -36.32 -9.15 0.44
C ASP A 9 -37.11 -7.86 0.73
N ILE A 10 -37.24 -7.01 -0.28
CA ILE A 10 -37.98 -5.74 -0.20
C ILE A 10 -39.48 -6.06 -0.06
N LYS A 11 -40.07 -5.69 1.09
CA LYS A 11 -41.49 -5.92 1.39
C LYS A 11 -42.39 -4.85 0.80
N ASP A 12 -41.93 -3.61 0.84
CA ASP A 12 -42.65 -2.43 0.35
C ASP A 12 -41.66 -1.47 -0.31
N LEU A 13 -41.68 -1.45 -1.65
CA LEU A 13 -40.78 -0.66 -2.46
C LEU A 13 -41.11 0.84 -2.42
N GLU A 14 -42.39 1.20 -2.38
CA GLU A 14 -42.82 2.60 -2.39
C GLU A 14 -42.51 3.27 -1.07
N GLY A 15 -42.81 2.60 0.06
CA GLY A 15 -42.46 3.07 1.40
C GLY A 15 -40.95 3.19 1.60
N LEU A 16 -40.17 2.25 1.06
CA LEU A 16 -38.72 2.28 1.08
C LEU A 16 -38.16 3.50 0.32
N ILE A 17 -38.64 3.78 -0.89
CA ILE A 17 -38.20 4.92 -1.71
C ILE A 17 -38.54 6.24 -1.00
N TYR A 18 -39.72 6.34 -0.41
CA TYR A 18 -40.13 7.52 0.36
C TYR A 18 -39.18 7.77 1.53
N LYS A 19 -38.88 6.74 2.33
CA LYS A 19 -37.97 6.85 3.48
C LYS A 19 -36.52 7.15 3.08
N LEU A 20 -36.04 6.58 1.98
CA LEU A 20 -34.71 6.90 1.45
C LEU A 20 -34.61 8.37 1.00
N SER A 21 -35.68 8.91 0.40
CA SER A 21 -35.77 10.33 0.05
C SER A 21 -35.74 11.25 1.29
N GLU A 22 -36.48 10.90 2.35
CA GLU A 22 -36.50 11.67 3.60
C GLU A 22 -35.13 11.76 4.28
N VAL A 23 -34.32 10.71 4.19
CA VAL A 23 -32.96 10.67 4.75
C VAL A 23 -31.93 11.29 3.78
N GLY A 24 -32.38 11.83 2.64
CA GLY A 24 -31.55 12.56 1.69
C GLY A 24 -30.67 11.67 0.80
N VAL A 25 -31.10 10.42 0.56
CA VAL A 25 -30.44 9.52 -0.39
C VAL A 25 -30.89 9.85 -1.82
N SER A 26 -29.93 9.93 -2.75
CA SER A 26 -30.25 10.13 -4.16
C SER A 26 -30.93 8.88 -4.75
N LEU A 27 -32.16 9.05 -5.22
CA LEU A 27 -32.97 7.95 -5.78
C LEU A 27 -32.63 7.64 -7.24
N GLY A 28 -31.80 8.45 -7.91
CA GLY A 28 -31.52 8.31 -9.34
C GLY A 28 -30.96 6.94 -9.73
N ASP A 29 -30.03 6.41 -8.93
CA ASP A 29 -29.43 5.09 -9.15
C ASP A 29 -30.41 3.94 -8.87
N ILE A 30 -31.36 4.15 -7.95
CA ILE A 30 -32.41 3.18 -7.58
C ILE A 30 -33.43 3.06 -8.71
N TYR A 31 -33.94 4.19 -9.20
CA TYR A 31 -34.89 4.21 -10.31
C TYR A 31 -34.30 3.62 -11.60
N ARG A 32 -33.01 3.88 -11.88
CA ARG A 32 -32.33 3.26 -13.02
C ARG A 32 -32.28 1.74 -12.90
N GLN A 33 -31.96 1.21 -11.72
CA GLN A 33 -31.90 -0.24 -11.49
C GLN A 33 -33.27 -0.91 -11.55
N LEU A 34 -34.32 -0.22 -11.08
CA LEU A 34 -35.70 -0.68 -11.22
C LEU A 34 -36.12 -0.73 -12.71
N ALA A 35 -35.77 0.29 -13.50
CA ALA A 35 -36.03 0.30 -14.94
C ALA A 35 -35.27 -0.82 -15.69
N GLU A 36 -34.12 -1.26 -15.17
CA GLU A 36 -33.34 -2.40 -15.67
C GLU A 36 -33.86 -3.77 -15.21
N GLY A 37 -34.96 -3.82 -14.44
CA GLY A 37 -35.54 -5.07 -13.93
C GLY A 37 -34.78 -5.70 -12.75
N LYS A 38 -33.90 -4.95 -12.07
CA LYS A 38 -33.11 -5.41 -10.91
C LYS A 38 -33.85 -5.22 -9.58
N GLU A 39 -35.13 -5.57 -9.53
CA GLU A 39 -36.00 -5.36 -8.36
C GLU A 39 -35.56 -6.15 -7.12
N LYS A 40 -34.83 -7.26 -7.31
CA LYS A 40 -34.41 -8.15 -6.23
C LYS A 40 -33.04 -7.83 -5.60
N ASN A 41 -32.26 -6.93 -6.19
CA ASN A 41 -30.90 -6.59 -5.76
C ASN A 41 -30.59 -5.11 -6.03
N ILE A 42 -31.26 -4.22 -5.30
CA ILE A 42 -31.04 -2.77 -5.42
C ILE A 42 -29.77 -2.40 -4.67
N GLU A 43 -28.86 -1.72 -5.35
CA GLU A 43 -27.61 -1.24 -4.76
C GLU A 43 -27.53 0.29 -4.80
N PHE A 44 -27.15 0.94 -3.69
CA PHE A 44 -26.93 2.38 -3.68
C PHE A 44 -25.84 2.78 -2.68
N TYR A 45 -25.27 3.97 -2.86
CA TYR A 45 -24.18 4.47 -2.03
C TYR A 45 -24.65 5.59 -1.10
N VAL A 46 -24.19 5.55 0.14
CA VAL A 46 -24.51 6.50 1.20
C VAL A 46 -23.22 7.00 1.84
N GLU A 47 -23.19 8.27 2.25
CA GLU A 47 -22.07 8.83 3.01
C GLU A 47 -21.99 8.18 4.41
N LYS A 48 -20.78 7.97 4.93
CA LYS A 48 -20.54 7.23 6.19
C LYS A 48 -21.31 7.78 7.40
N ASP A 49 -21.43 9.10 7.49
CA ASP A 49 -22.17 9.82 8.52
C ASP A 49 -23.69 9.57 8.47
N LYS A 50 -24.23 9.23 7.31
CA LYS A 50 -25.67 8.93 7.11
C LYS A 50 -26.01 7.44 7.21
N VAL A 51 -25.01 6.55 7.29
CA VAL A 51 -25.22 5.08 7.32
C VAL A 51 -26.17 4.67 8.43
N GLN A 52 -26.02 5.21 9.64
CA GLN A 52 -26.86 4.84 10.77
C GLN A 52 -28.31 5.34 10.57
N ALA A 53 -28.49 6.58 10.12
CA ALA A 53 -29.80 7.15 9.83
C ALA A 53 -30.53 6.36 8.73
N VAL A 54 -29.83 6.02 7.64
CA VAL A 54 -30.38 5.22 6.55
C VAL A 54 -30.71 3.80 7.02
N SER A 55 -29.79 3.14 7.74
CA SER A 55 -30.01 1.78 8.26
C SER A 55 -31.23 1.70 9.17
N SER A 56 -31.42 2.68 10.06
CA SER A 56 -32.60 2.74 10.92
C SER A 56 -33.89 2.99 10.15
N ALA A 57 -33.86 3.82 9.11
CA ALA A 57 -35.05 4.16 8.32
C ALA A 57 -35.55 3.01 7.43
N ILE A 58 -34.64 2.14 6.96
CA ILE A 58 -34.99 1.09 5.98
C ILE A 58 -35.16 -0.31 6.57
N LYS A 59 -34.76 -0.52 7.84
CA LYS A 59 -34.75 -1.86 8.49
C LYS A 59 -36.11 -2.55 8.54
N GLU A 60 -37.19 -1.78 8.56
CA GLU A 60 -38.56 -2.32 8.57
C GLU A 60 -39.02 -2.78 7.18
N PHE A 61 -38.41 -2.27 6.12
CA PHE A 61 -38.85 -2.43 4.73
C PHE A 61 -38.08 -3.52 3.98
N CYS A 62 -36.82 -3.78 4.34
CA CYS A 62 -35.96 -4.73 3.63
C CYS A 62 -34.88 -5.32 4.54
N GLN A 63 -34.31 -6.45 4.12
CA GLN A 63 -32.99 -6.86 4.58
C GLN A 63 -31.92 -6.09 3.81
N PHE A 64 -30.81 -5.76 4.47
CA PHE A 64 -29.74 -5.04 3.81
C PHE A 64 -28.36 -5.44 4.31
N GLU A 65 -27.40 -5.44 3.39
CA GLU A 65 -25.98 -5.59 3.67
C GLU A 65 -25.30 -4.24 3.46
N VAL A 66 -24.51 -3.79 4.45
CA VAL A 66 -23.68 -2.59 4.34
C VAL A 66 -22.25 -3.02 4.03
N VAL A 67 -21.84 -2.83 2.79
CA VAL A 67 -20.45 -3.03 2.36
C VAL A 67 -19.76 -1.67 2.41
N TYR A 68 -18.83 -1.51 3.33
CA TYR A 68 -17.96 -0.33 3.31
C TYR A 68 -17.03 -0.45 2.13
N ASP A 69 -17.23 0.40 1.13
CA ASP A 69 -16.24 0.56 0.07
C ASP A 69 -15.07 1.29 0.73
N GLU A 70 -14.08 0.52 1.18
CA GLU A 70 -12.77 1.08 1.45
C GLU A 70 -12.29 1.59 0.11
N GLU A 71 -12.45 2.91 -0.05
CA GLU A 71 -11.98 3.66 -1.19
C GLU A 71 -10.48 3.42 -1.27
N ASN A 72 -10.08 2.37 -2.00
CA ASN A 72 -8.70 2.06 -2.26
C ASN A 72 -8.22 3.20 -3.14
N SER A 73 -7.70 4.23 -2.48
CA SER A 73 -7.40 5.50 -3.08
C SER A 73 -6.53 5.22 -4.29
N ARG A 74 -7.00 5.64 -5.48
CA ARG A 74 -6.27 5.43 -6.75
C ARG A 74 -4.84 5.96 -6.69
N TRP A 75 -4.54 6.80 -5.69
CA TRP A 75 -3.25 7.38 -5.40
C TRP A 75 -2.30 6.48 -4.58
N ILE A 76 -2.79 5.43 -3.90
CA ILE A 76 -1.98 4.55 -3.05
C ILE A 76 -0.74 4.00 -3.78
N PRO A 77 -0.83 3.48 -5.03
CA PRO A 77 0.34 3.01 -5.76
C PRO A 77 1.40 4.11 -5.98
N PHE A 78 0.95 5.34 -6.26
CA PHE A 78 1.84 6.49 -6.49
C PHE A 78 2.46 7.00 -5.20
N LEU A 79 1.69 7.01 -4.10
CA LEU A 79 2.20 7.31 -2.77
C LEU A 79 3.23 6.27 -2.34
N LEU A 80 2.95 4.99 -2.54
CA LEU A 80 3.90 3.89 -2.28
C LEU A 80 5.17 4.06 -3.10
N LEU A 81 5.07 4.37 -4.40
CA LEU A 81 6.24 4.64 -5.24
C LEU A 81 7.06 5.82 -4.69
N GLY A 82 6.41 6.94 -4.34
CA GLY A 82 7.08 8.08 -3.73
C GLY A 82 7.78 7.73 -2.41
N THR A 83 7.10 6.98 -1.53
CA THR A 83 7.68 6.51 -0.26
C THR A 83 8.87 5.61 -0.47
N LEU A 84 8.81 4.71 -1.45
CA LEU A 84 9.88 3.79 -1.79
C LEU A 84 11.17 4.52 -2.19
N TRP A 85 11.06 5.55 -3.03
CA TRP A 85 12.22 6.34 -3.44
C TRP A 85 12.78 7.19 -2.30
N LEU A 86 11.91 7.81 -1.50
CA LEU A 86 12.32 8.63 -0.36
C LEU A 86 12.96 7.79 0.76
N ASP A 87 12.37 6.64 1.12
CA ASP A 87 12.97 5.73 2.10
C ASP A 87 14.31 5.17 1.59
N SER A 88 14.40 4.85 0.29
CA SER A 88 15.67 4.40 -0.30
C SER A 88 16.75 5.47 -0.22
N ALA A 89 16.40 6.75 -0.46
CA ALA A 89 17.33 7.87 -0.31
C ALA A 89 17.75 8.07 1.15
N LEU A 90 16.79 8.03 2.09
CA LEU A 90 17.05 8.11 3.53
C LEU A 90 18.01 7.00 3.98
N LEU A 91 17.71 5.76 3.59
CA LEU A 91 18.51 4.60 3.94
C LEU A 91 19.89 4.65 3.29
N TYR A 92 20.00 5.11 2.04
CA TYR A 92 21.29 5.35 1.41
C TYR A 92 22.14 6.36 2.19
N VAL A 93 21.56 7.46 2.66
CA VAL A 93 22.26 8.45 3.50
C VAL A 93 22.71 7.81 4.82
N LEU A 94 21.85 7.03 5.48
CA LEU A 94 22.20 6.30 6.69
C LEU A 94 23.37 5.34 6.46
N LEU A 95 23.34 4.56 5.37
CA LEU A 95 24.43 3.67 4.99
C LEU A 95 25.71 4.46 4.71
N LYS A 96 25.62 5.58 3.97
CA LYS A 96 26.75 6.47 3.64
C LYS A 96 27.46 6.98 4.90
N LEU A 97 26.70 7.35 5.92
CA LEU A 97 27.24 7.87 7.18
C LEU A 97 27.74 6.76 8.12
N SER A 98 27.34 5.50 7.90
CA SER A 98 27.70 4.37 8.75
C SER A 98 28.63 3.40 8.02
N PHE A 99 28.08 2.35 7.42
CA PHE A 99 28.83 1.23 6.85
C PHE A 99 29.53 1.57 5.53
N LEU A 100 29.13 2.65 4.87
CA LEU A 100 29.76 3.11 3.64
C LEU A 100 30.81 4.21 3.87
N SER A 101 30.98 4.69 5.11
CA SER A 101 31.91 5.75 5.51
C SER A 101 33.40 5.38 5.30
N GLU A 102 34.25 6.40 5.27
CA GLU A 102 35.71 6.23 5.23
C GLU A 102 36.24 5.63 6.53
N ASP A 103 35.69 6.04 7.68
CA ASP A 103 36.08 5.51 9.00
C ASP A 103 35.83 4.02 9.13
N PHE A 104 34.67 3.54 8.65
CA PHE A 104 34.38 2.11 8.64
C PHE A 104 35.28 1.35 7.67
N ASN A 105 35.62 1.96 6.53
CA ASN A 105 36.57 1.39 5.58
C ASN A 105 37.97 1.28 6.20
N TYR A 106 38.42 2.30 6.92
CA TYR A 106 39.68 2.30 7.65
C TYR A 106 39.68 1.21 8.73
N PHE A 107 38.63 1.11 9.53
CA PHE A 107 38.47 0.04 10.53
C PHE A 107 38.57 -1.36 9.89
N LEU A 108 37.83 -1.60 8.80
CA LEU A 108 37.92 -2.88 8.09
C LEU A 108 39.32 -3.12 7.50
N SER A 109 40.02 -2.09 7.04
CA SER A 109 41.40 -2.24 6.53
C SER A 109 42.41 -2.63 7.60
N GLN A 110 42.18 -2.27 8.86
CA GLN A 110 43.01 -2.69 9.99
C GLN A 110 42.79 -4.17 10.35
N ILE A 111 41.59 -4.70 10.11
CA ILE A 111 41.22 -6.10 10.40
C ILE A 111 41.56 -7.01 9.22
N PHE A 112 41.27 -6.55 8.01
CA PHE A 112 41.40 -7.32 6.78
C PHE A 112 42.51 -6.72 5.92
N GLY A 113 43.59 -7.47 5.70
CA GLY A 113 44.69 -7.06 4.83
C GLY A 113 44.39 -7.10 3.32
N SER A 114 43.12 -7.28 2.91
CA SER A 114 42.73 -7.42 1.51
C SER A 114 41.55 -6.53 1.16
N ASN A 115 41.75 -5.65 0.18
CA ASN A 115 40.71 -4.76 -0.35
C ASN A 115 39.48 -5.51 -0.88
N LYS A 116 39.65 -6.74 -1.38
CA LYS A 116 38.53 -7.57 -1.84
C LYS A 116 37.65 -8.03 -0.68
N LEU A 117 38.27 -8.45 0.44
CA LEU A 117 37.53 -8.86 1.63
C LEU A 117 36.82 -7.68 2.29
N ILE A 118 37.48 -6.52 2.35
CA ILE A 118 36.87 -5.28 2.87
C ILE A 118 35.62 -4.93 2.08
N ALA A 119 35.70 -4.90 0.74
CA ALA A 119 34.55 -4.59 -0.11
C ALA A 119 33.41 -5.60 0.06
N PHE A 120 33.75 -6.89 0.19
CA PHE A 120 32.77 -7.95 0.42
C PHE A 120 32.04 -7.79 1.76
N VAL A 121 32.78 -7.62 2.86
CA VAL A 121 32.21 -7.42 4.21
C VAL A 121 31.36 -6.15 4.25
N LYS A 122 31.84 -5.06 3.65
CA LYS A 122 31.12 -3.79 3.53
C LYS A 122 29.78 -3.97 2.82
N GLY A 123 29.77 -4.69 1.70
CA GLY A 123 28.53 -5.02 0.97
C GLY A 123 27.58 -5.88 1.79
N LEU A 124 28.09 -6.92 2.45
CA LEU A 124 27.30 -7.85 3.25
C LEU A 124 26.64 -7.17 4.45
N VAL A 125 27.39 -6.35 5.20
CA VAL A 125 26.86 -5.59 6.34
C VAL A 125 25.83 -4.56 5.87
N SER A 126 26.07 -3.89 4.74
CA SER A 126 25.10 -2.94 4.18
C SER A 126 23.79 -3.63 3.79
N LEU A 127 23.85 -4.81 3.16
CA LEU A 127 22.68 -5.58 2.78
C LEU A 127 21.89 -6.07 3.99
N LEU A 128 22.59 -6.55 5.03
CA LEU A 128 21.97 -6.92 6.30
C LEU A 128 21.30 -5.72 6.97
N ALA A 129 21.97 -4.56 6.99
CA ALA A 129 21.41 -3.34 7.57
C ALA A 129 20.12 -2.91 6.85
N ILE A 130 20.07 -2.99 5.51
CA ILE A 130 18.86 -2.70 4.73
C ILE A 130 17.71 -3.63 5.13
N LEU A 131 17.97 -4.94 5.18
CA LEU A 131 16.95 -5.93 5.52
C LEU A 131 16.44 -5.73 6.96
N VAL A 132 17.36 -5.57 7.92
CA VAL A 132 17.00 -5.37 9.33
C VAL A 132 16.22 -4.08 9.52
N TYR A 133 16.58 -3.01 8.81
CA TYR A 133 15.87 -1.74 8.85
C TYR A 133 14.40 -1.91 8.44
N TYR A 134 14.14 -2.48 7.25
CA TYR A 134 12.77 -2.65 6.78
C TYR A 134 12.00 -3.73 7.52
N LEU A 135 12.65 -4.83 7.92
CA LEU A 135 12.03 -5.85 8.78
C LEU A 135 11.55 -5.23 10.08
N GLY A 136 12.41 -4.47 10.76
CA GLY A 136 12.10 -3.83 12.04
C GLY A 136 10.91 -2.88 11.92
N PHE A 137 10.90 -1.98 10.92
CA PHE A 137 9.81 -1.01 10.77
C PHE A 137 8.51 -1.66 10.28
N ILE A 138 8.56 -2.47 9.23
CA ILE A 138 7.36 -3.03 8.61
C ILE A 138 6.69 -4.05 9.53
N PHE A 139 7.43 -4.94 10.19
CA PHE A 139 6.81 -5.92 11.10
C PHE A 139 6.36 -5.30 12.44
N ALA A 140 7.15 -4.38 13.02
CA ALA A 140 6.80 -3.83 14.33
C ALA A 140 5.75 -2.72 14.25
N ARG A 141 5.73 -1.93 13.17
CA ARG A 141 4.88 -0.74 13.03
C ARG A 141 3.88 -0.82 11.88
N GLY A 142 3.96 -1.85 11.03
CA GLY A 142 3.10 -1.99 9.86
C GLY A 142 3.33 -0.89 8.82
N THR A 143 4.47 -0.21 8.84
CA THR A 143 4.77 0.89 7.89
C THR A 143 6.26 1.15 7.81
N THR A 144 6.70 1.87 6.79
CA THR A 144 8.07 2.38 6.69
C THR A 144 8.19 3.76 7.35
N PRO A 145 9.41 4.25 7.62
CA PRO A 145 9.60 5.57 8.21
C PRO A 145 8.97 6.69 7.37
N VAL A 146 9.19 6.70 6.05
CA VAL A 146 8.52 7.66 5.16
C VAL A 146 7.04 7.36 5.02
N GLY A 147 6.64 6.08 4.92
CA GLY A 147 5.24 5.65 4.90
C GLY A 147 4.41 6.23 6.04
N LYS A 148 4.99 6.28 7.26
CA LYS A 148 4.35 6.87 8.43
C LYS A 148 4.03 8.36 8.25
N PHE A 149 4.89 9.14 7.59
CA PHE A 149 4.63 10.56 7.32
C PHE A 149 3.50 10.75 6.31
N PHE A 150 3.31 9.81 5.39
CA PHE A 150 2.21 9.81 4.42
C PHE A 150 0.94 9.13 4.94
N GLY A 151 0.90 8.72 6.21
CA GLY A 151 -0.25 8.02 6.78
C GLY A 151 -0.46 6.59 6.27
N LEU A 152 0.49 6.04 5.51
CA LEU A 152 0.37 4.72 4.92
C LEU A 152 0.60 3.63 5.97
N LYS A 153 -0.25 2.60 5.94
CA LYS A 153 -0.16 1.41 6.77
C LYS A 153 -0.30 0.16 5.91
N ILE A 154 0.73 -0.66 5.91
CA ILE A 154 0.77 -1.99 5.30
C ILE A 154 0.06 -2.93 6.27
N GLU A 155 -1.08 -3.47 5.86
CA GLU A 155 -1.90 -4.37 6.71
C GLU A 155 -1.68 -5.84 6.40
N LYS A 156 -1.22 -6.15 5.18
CA LYS A 156 -0.96 -7.51 4.69
C LYS A 156 0.34 -7.54 3.90
N ASP A 157 0.83 -8.75 3.60
CA ASP A 157 1.96 -8.96 2.68
C ASP A 157 3.27 -8.26 3.09
N HIS A 158 3.50 -8.17 4.40
CA HIS A 158 4.68 -7.52 4.98
C HIS A 158 6.01 -7.99 4.38
N ILE A 159 6.14 -9.28 4.06
CA ILE A 159 7.35 -9.85 3.43
C ILE A 159 7.57 -9.24 2.04
N TYR A 160 6.51 -9.18 1.22
CA TYR A 160 6.58 -8.59 -0.12
C TYR A 160 6.87 -7.11 -0.06
N ALA A 161 6.33 -6.40 0.93
CA ALA A 161 6.66 -5.00 1.17
C ALA A 161 8.16 -4.84 1.54
N VAL A 162 8.69 -5.65 2.47
CA VAL A 162 10.12 -5.62 2.82
C VAL A 162 11.00 -5.84 1.59
N ILE A 163 10.66 -6.81 0.74
CA ILE A 163 11.36 -7.08 -0.51
C ILE A 163 11.30 -5.86 -1.43
N LEU A 164 10.10 -5.29 -1.63
CA LEU A 164 9.88 -4.12 -2.48
C LEU A 164 10.72 -2.92 -2.02
N PHE A 165 10.72 -2.59 -0.73
CA PHE A 165 11.45 -1.43 -0.20
C PHE A 165 12.97 -1.65 -0.17
N SER A 166 13.44 -2.90 -0.15
CA SER A 166 14.87 -3.23 -0.23
C SER A 166 15.41 -3.23 -1.66
N LEU A 167 14.54 -3.47 -2.65
CA LEU A 167 14.89 -3.70 -4.04
C LEU A 167 15.63 -2.53 -4.72
N PRO A 168 15.29 -1.24 -4.52
CA PRO A 168 15.93 -0.13 -5.23
C PRO A 168 17.43 -0.05 -4.97
N LEU A 169 17.85 -0.20 -3.71
CA LEU A 169 19.27 -0.16 -3.34
C LEU A 169 20.04 -1.35 -3.92
N ILE A 170 19.42 -2.54 -3.92
CA ILE A 170 19.99 -3.73 -4.56
C ILE A 170 20.14 -3.49 -6.07
N ALA A 171 19.11 -2.93 -6.71
CA ALA A 171 19.11 -2.65 -8.14
C ALA A 171 20.21 -1.65 -8.52
N PHE A 172 20.36 -0.55 -7.77
CA PHE A 172 21.45 0.40 -7.96
C PHE A 172 22.83 -0.22 -7.77
N TYR A 173 22.98 -1.09 -6.77
CA TYR A 173 24.23 -1.81 -6.55
C TYR A 173 24.57 -2.72 -7.74
N LEU A 174 23.60 -3.47 -8.27
CA LEU A 174 23.78 -4.33 -9.44
C LEU A 174 24.18 -3.52 -10.68
N LEU A 175 23.62 -2.32 -10.87
CA LEU A 175 23.94 -1.45 -12.01
C LEU A 175 25.39 -0.92 -12.00
N GLN A 176 26.06 -0.90 -10.85
CA GLN A 176 27.44 -0.46 -10.74
C GLN A 176 28.45 -1.50 -11.21
N PHE A 177 28.06 -2.77 -11.36
CA PHE A 177 28.96 -3.81 -11.87
C PHE A 177 29.25 -3.61 -13.36
N ASN A 178 30.48 -3.92 -13.78
CA ASN A 178 30.88 -3.72 -15.17
C ASN A 178 30.38 -4.82 -16.13
N GLN A 179 29.71 -5.86 -15.62
CA GLN A 179 29.21 -6.99 -16.42
C GLN A 179 27.79 -6.73 -16.94
N THR A 180 27.59 -6.89 -18.26
CA THR A 180 26.31 -6.61 -18.93
C THR A 180 25.13 -7.39 -18.35
N LEU A 181 25.29 -8.69 -18.08
CA LEU A 181 24.22 -9.51 -17.50
C LEU A 181 23.78 -9.03 -16.11
N ILE A 182 24.73 -8.61 -15.28
CA ILE A 182 24.43 -8.08 -13.94
C ILE A 182 23.68 -6.74 -14.04
N LYS A 183 24.07 -5.88 -14.99
CA LYS A 183 23.34 -4.64 -15.26
C LYS A 183 21.89 -4.89 -15.71
N ILE A 184 21.66 -5.90 -16.56
CA ILE A 184 20.30 -6.28 -16.98
C ILE A 184 19.46 -6.73 -15.79
N LEU A 185 20.02 -7.53 -14.87
CA LEU A 185 19.34 -7.90 -13.62
C LEU A 185 19.01 -6.67 -12.76
N GLY A 186 19.92 -5.70 -12.69
CA GLY A 186 19.67 -4.42 -12.01
C GLY A 186 18.52 -3.63 -12.64
N LEU A 187 18.46 -3.54 -13.97
CA LEU A 187 17.36 -2.90 -14.70
C LEU A 187 16.04 -3.64 -14.48
N PHE A 188 16.06 -4.97 -14.49
CA PHE A 188 14.89 -5.79 -14.20
C PHE A 188 14.38 -5.52 -12.78
N ALA A 189 15.27 -5.49 -11.77
CA ALA A 189 14.89 -5.12 -10.41
C ALA A 189 14.27 -3.71 -10.34
N LEU A 190 14.86 -2.70 -11.00
CA LEU A 190 14.26 -1.36 -11.08
C LEU A 190 12.86 -1.38 -11.72
N SER A 191 12.64 -2.19 -12.75
CA SER A 191 11.31 -2.32 -13.37
C SER A 191 10.29 -2.90 -12.39
N LEU A 192 10.68 -3.86 -11.56
CA LEU A 192 9.83 -4.41 -10.50
C LEU A 192 9.48 -3.36 -9.45
N CYS A 193 10.39 -2.46 -9.10
CA CYS A 193 10.11 -1.35 -8.18
C CYS A 193 8.95 -0.46 -8.64
N VAL A 194 8.70 -0.37 -9.95
CA VAL A 194 7.61 0.42 -10.53
C VAL A 194 6.30 -0.37 -10.53
N VAL A 195 6.34 -1.68 -10.77
CA VAL A 195 5.14 -2.52 -10.94
C VAL A 195 4.57 -3.00 -9.60
N MET A 196 5.43 -3.42 -8.67
CA MET A 196 5.03 -3.98 -7.38
C MET A 196 4.13 -3.07 -6.52
N PRO A 197 4.29 -1.73 -6.48
CA PRO A 197 3.35 -0.85 -5.77
C PRO A 197 1.90 -0.98 -6.24
N PHE A 198 1.67 -1.30 -7.53
CA PHE A 198 0.33 -1.51 -8.07
C PHE A 198 -0.26 -2.86 -7.67
N TYR A 199 0.60 -3.86 -7.44
CA TYR A 199 0.21 -5.16 -6.90
C TYR A 199 -0.13 -5.07 -5.40
N LEU A 200 0.69 -4.35 -4.63
CA LEU A 200 0.51 -4.22 -3.17
C LEU A 200 -0.55 -3.20 -2.73
N LYS A 201 -1.21 -2.52 -3.67
CA LYS A 201 -2.19 -1.46 -3.34
C LYS A 201 -3.31 -1.95 -2.42
N ASP A 202 -3.74 -3.21 -2.58
CA ASP A 202 -4.85 -3.79 -1.83
C ASP A 202 -4.41 -4.25 -0.41
N SER A 203 -3.10 -4.27 -0.17
CA SER A 203 -2.48 -4.64 1.10
C SER A 203 -2.10 -3.42 1.96
N VAL A 204 -2.35 -2.20 1.46
CA VAL A 204 -1.96 -0.93 2.10
C VAL A 204 -3.17 -0.02 2.24
N ARG A 205 -3.35 0.56 3.43
CA ARG A 205 -4.32 1.63 3.71
C ARG A 205 -3.61 2.97 3.86
N GLY A 206 -4.28 4.05 3.49
CA GLY A 206 -3.82 5.43 3.63
C GLY A 206 -4.86 6.32 4.30
#